data_AF-A0A1G3GP65-F1
#
_entry.id   AF-A0A1G3GP65-F1
#
_cell.length_a   1.000
_cell.length_b   1.000
_cell.length_c   1.000
_cell.angle_alpha   90.00
_cell.angle_beta   90.00
_cell.angle_gamma   90.00
#
_symmetry.space_group_name_H-M   'P 1'
#
loop_
_entity.id
_entity.type
_entity.pdbx_description
1 polymer ?
#
loop_
_entity_poly.entity_id
_entity_poly.type
_entity_poly.pdbx_seq_one_letter_code
_entity_poly.pdbx_strand_id
1 'polypeptide(L)' 'MGRVKVNLTLDADVAETARSLGLNMSRLAEAAIVEAAKIERNRLWRTENHQAINAYAEEVTNEGLPLASFRSF' A
#
# COMPACT_ATOMS: atom_id res chain seq x y z
N MET A 1 11.41 -16.85 -2.77
CA MET A 1 10.71 -16.59 -1.49
C MET A 1 9.95 -17.86 -1.09
N GLY A 2 10.03 -18.27 0.18
CA GLY A 2 9.29 -19.42 0.69
C GLY A 2 7.83 -19.08 0.98
N ARG A 3 6.94 -20.08 0.92
CA ARG A 3 5.54 -19.95 1.36
C ARG A 3 5.44 -20.45 2.80
N VAL A 4 4.74 -19.70 3.64
CA VAL A 4 4.46 -20.08 5.03
C VAL A 4 2.96 -20.32 5.17
N LYS A 5 2.59 -21.44 5.80
CA LYS A 5 1.20 -21.72 6.13
C LYS A 5 0.81 -20.91 7.37
N VAL A 6 -0.27 -20.16 7.26
CA VAL A 6 -0.88 -19.41 8.38
C VAL A 6 -2.30 -19.93 8.61
N ASN A 7 -2.76 -19.90 9.85
CA ASN A 7 -4.15 -20.18 10.20
C ASN A 7 -4.88 -18.84 10.37
N LEU A 8 -6.03 -18.70 9.72
CA LEU A 8 -6.84 -17.48 9.73
C LEU A 8 -8.27 -17.85 10.14
N THR A 9 -8.87 -17.02 10.99
CA THR A 9 -10.29 -17.12 11.32
C THR A 9 -11.07 -16.23 10.36
N LEU A 10 -12.08 -16.81 9.72
CA LEU A 10 -12.99 -16.11 8.82
C LEU A 10 -14.42 -16.38 9.25
N ASP A 11 -15.32 -15.49 8.86
CA ASP A 11 -16.75 -15.74 8.97
C ASP A 11 -17.13 -17.04 8.23
N ALA A 12 -17.98 -17.84 8.86
CA ALA A 12 -18.34 -19.17 8.36
C ALA A 12 -19.08 -19.09 7.02
N ASP A 13 -20.01 -18.14 6.88
CA ASP A 13 -20.83 -17.97 5.68
C ASP A 13 -19.97 -17.49 4.51
N VAL A 14 -18.98 -16.62 4.78
CA VAL A 14 -18.00 -16.18 3.78
C VAL A 14 -17.16 -17.36 3.28
N ALA A 15 -16.67 -18.19 4.21
CA ALA A 15 -15.85 -19.35 3.85
C ALA A 15 -16.65 -20.41 3.08
N GLU A 16 -17.90 -20.65 3.47
CA GLU A 16 -18.80 -21.59 2.79
C GLU A 16 -19.18 -21.09 1.40
N THR A 17 -19.56 -19.83 1.26
CA THR A 17 -19.89 -19.20 -0.03
C THR A 17 -18.72 -19.29 -1.00
N ALA A 18 -17.50 -18.98 -0.53
CA ALA A 18 -16.34 -19.05 -1.39
C ALA A 18 -16.00 -20.49 -1.81
N ARG A 19 -16.21 -21.47 -0.91
CA ARG A 19 -16.02 -22.89 -1.22
C ARG A 19 -17.05 -23.39 -2.23
N SER A 20 -18.33 -23.03 -2.10
CA SER A 20 -19.39 -23.44 -3.02
C SER A 20 -19.17 -22.89 -4.44
N LEU A 21 -18.54 -21.72 -4.54
CA LEU A 21 -18.13 -21.10 -5.80
C LEU A 21 -16.77 -21.59 -6.33
N GLY A 22 -16.08 -22.50 -5.63
CA GLY A 22 -14.78 -23.04 -6.06
C GLY A 22 -13.64 -22.01 -6.03
N LEU A 23 -13.75 -20.96 -5.20
CA LEU A 23 -12.74 -19.90 -5.13
C LEU A 23 -11.47 -20.37 -4.40
N ASN A 24 -10.32 -19.90 -4.89
CA ASN A 24 -9.04 -20.15 -4.23
C ASN A 24 -8.81 -19.16 -3.08
N MET A 25 -9.25 -19.55 -1.88
CA MET A 25 -9.18 -18.71 -0.67
C MET A 25 -7.78 -18.24 -0.34
N SER A 26 -6.78 -19.11 -0.45
CA SER A 26 -5.39 -18.73 -0.16
C SER A 26 -4.89 -17.64 -1.11
N ARG A 27 -5.22 -17.73 -2.40
CA ARG A 27 -4.83 -16.72 -3.40
C ARG A 27 -5.57 -15.39 -3.17
N LEU A 28 -6.85 -15.44 -2.82
CA LEU A 28 -7.64 -14.25 -2.51
C LEU A 28 -7.11 -13.55 -1.25
N ALA A 29 -6.84 -14.32 -0.19
CA ALA A 29 -6.27 -13.81 1.04
C ALA A 29 -4.87 -13.20 0.82
N GLU A 30 -4.01 -13.87 0.05
CA GLU A 30 -2.68 -13.36 -0.30
C GLU A 30 -2.78 -12.01 -1.04
N ALA A 31 -3.63 -11.91 -2.06
CA ALA A 31 -3.82 -10.66 -2.81
C ALA A 31 -4.33 -9.52 -1.91
N ALA A 32 -5.32 -9.80 -1.06
CA ALA A 32 -5.85 -8.82 -0.12
C ALA A 32 -4.80 -8.34 0.88
N ILE A 33 -3.99 -9.26 1.43
CA ILE A 33 -2.91 -8.93 2.37
C ILE A 33 -1.82 -8.10 1.68
N VAL A 34 -1.44 -8.43 0.45
CA VAL A 34 -0.44 -7.65 -0.32
C VAL A 34 -0.89 -6.21 -0.52
N GLU A 35 -2.15 -6.01 -0.95
CA GLU A 35 -2.69 -4.67 -1.14
C GLU A 35 -2.80 -3.90 0.18
N ALA A 36 -3.32 -4.54 1.23
CA ALA A 36 -3.41 -3.93 2.55
C ALA A 36 -2.02 -3.52 3.10
N ALA A 37 -1.02 -4.40 2.97
CA ALA A 37 0.34 -4.14 3.41
C ALA A 37 1.00 -3.00 2.60
N LYS A 38 0.72 -2.91 1.29
CA LYS A 38 1.20 -1.82 0.44
C LYS A 38 0.60 -0.48 0.88
N ILE A 39 -0.70 -0.44 1.11
CA ILE A 39 -1.41 0.76 1.59
C ILE A 39 -0.83 1.22 2.93
N GLU A 40 -0.69 0.29 3.88
CA GLU A 40 -0.24 0.61 5.23
C GLU A 40 1.23 1.04 5.24
N ARG A 41 2.09 0.38 4.48
CA ARG A 41 3.49 0.81 4.32
C ARG A 41 3.59 2.23 3.76
N ASN A 42 2.78 2.56 2.75
CA ASN A 42 2.74 3.91 2.20
C ASN A 42 2.23 4.93 3.22
N ARG A 43 1.25 4.56 4.05
CA ARG A 43 0.74 5.43 5.13
C ARG A 43 1.82 5.71 6.17
N LEU A 44 2.50 4.67 6.63
CA LEU A 44 3.61 4.78 7.59
C LEU A 44 4.75 5.62 7.02
N TRP A 45 5.19 5.34 5.79
CA TRP A 45 6.24 6.10 5.14
C TRP A 45 5.88 7.59 5.03
N ARG A 46 4.66 7.94 4.62
CA ARG A 46 4.23 9.34 4.57
C ARG A 46 4.23 10.00 5.94
N THR A 47 3.87 9.25 6.98
CA THR A 47 3.84 9.76 8.36
C THR A 47 5.27 10.03 8.85
N GLU A 48 6.17 9.07 8.65
CA GLU A 48 7.59 9.18 9.02
C GLU A 48 8.31 10.31 8.27
N ASN A 49 7.96 10.53 7.00
CA ASN A 49 8.61 11.52 6.14
C ASN A 49 7.86 12.86 6.07
N HIS A 50 6.80 13.04 6.87
CA HIS A 50 5.93 14.22 6.81
C HIS A 50 6.72 15.54 7.00
N GLN A 51 7.69 15.57 7.91
CA GLN A 51 8.52 16.75 8.13
C GLN A 51 9.36 17.12 6.89
N ALA A 52 10.02 16.13 6.27
CA ALA A 52 10.82 16.36 5.07
C ALA A 52 9.95 16.77 3.87
N ILE A 53 8.77 16.17 3.72
CA ILE A 53 7.80 16.53 2.69
C ILE A 53 7.35 17.98 2.86
N ASN A 54 7.02 18.40 4.09
CA ASN A 54 6.58 19.78 4.35
C ASN A 54 7.70 20.79 4.13
N ALA A 55 8.91 20.49 4.62
CA ALA A 55 10.07 21.35 4.40
C ALA A 55 10.33 21.59 2.90
N TYR A 56 10.28 20.51 2.10
CA TYR A 56 10.42 20.61 0.65
C TYR A 56 9.26 21.36 -0.02
N ALA A 57 8.03 21.18 0.47
CA ALA A 57 6.86 21.91 -0.04
C ALA A 57 6.96 23.43 0.22
N GLU A 58 7.47 23.82 1.39
CA GLU A 58 7.75 25.22 1.74
C GLU A 58 8.85 25.81 0.85
N GLU A 59 9.96 25.08 0.66
CA GLU A 59 11.05 25.48 -0.24
C GLU A 59 10.53 25.73 -1.66
N VAL A 60 9.78 24.78 -2.23
CA VAL A 60 9.20 24.94 -3.58
C VAL A 60 8.19 26.10 -3.65
N THR A 61 7.46 26.38 -2.57
CA THR A 61 6.52 27.50 -2.53
C THR A 61 7.25 28.85 -2.53
N ASN A 62 8.36 28.94 -1.80
CA ASN A 62 9.13 30.17 -1.64
C ASN A 62 10.08 30.43 -2.81
N GLU A 63 10.73 29.38 -3.32
CA GLU A 63 11.85 29.47 -4.26
C GLU A 63 11.47 28.98 -5.68
N GLY A 64 10.32 28.32 -5.82
CA GLY A 64 9.90 27.67 -7.05
C GLY A 64 10.52 26.27 -7.20
N LEU A 65 10.23 25.62 -8.33
CA LEU A 65 10.76 24.28 -8.59
C LEU A 65 12.27 24.35 -8.89
N PRO A 66 13.09 23.56 -8.17
CA PRO A 66 14.51 23.44 -8.50
C PRO A 66 14.70 23.06 -9.96
N LEU A 67 15.66 23.71 -10.62
CA LEU A 67 16.02 23.48 -12.02
C LEU A 67 14.90 23.75 -13.06
N ALA A 68 13.80 24.41 -12.67
CA ALA A 68 12.73 24.76 -13.60
C ALA A 68 13.24 25.58 -14.81
N SER A 69 14.27 26.40 -14.61
CA SER A 69 14.94 27.18 -15.65
C SER A 69 15.58 26.34 -16.76
N PHE A 70 15.84 25.05 -16.52
CA PHE A 70 16.46 24.13 -17.48
C PHE A 70 15.46 23.15 -18.10
N ARG A 71 14.16 23.25 -17.76
CA ARG A 71 13.12 22.38 -18.33
C ARG A 71 12.85 22.78 -19.78
N SER A 72 12.99 21.85 -20.72
CA SER A 72 12.89 22.11 -22.17
C SER A 72 11.55 21.75 -22.83
N PHE A 73 10.53 21.34 -22.07
CA PHE A 73 9.16 21.10 -22.54
C PHE A 73 8.15 20.98 -21.39
#